data_AF-A0A7Y2XQ77-F1
#
_entry.id   AF-A0A7Y2XQ77-F1
#
_cell.length_a   1.000
_cell.length_b   1.000
_cell.length_c   1.000
_cell.angle_alpha   90.00
_cell.angle_beta   90.00
_cell.angle_gamma   90.00
#
_symmetry.space_group_name_H-M   'P 1'
#
loop_
_entity.id
_entity.type
_entity.pdbx_description
1 polymer ?
#
loop_
_entity_poly.entity_id
_entity_poly.type
_entity_poly.pdbx_seq_one_letter_code
_entity_poly.pdbx_strand_id
1 'polypeptide(L)' 'SPANRQFRKRVPWLILSVHLRTNRTAGFEIHLEDKTVISTQFTKYSLNVPISDRRFTADTTGYKIKRK' A
#
# COMPACT_ATOMS: atom_id res chain seq x y z
N SER A 1 18.10 -2.09 -20.63
CA SER A 1 16.71 -2.59 -20.73
C SER A 1 15.98 -2.28 -19.42
N PRO A 2 14.79 -1.65 -19.43
CA PRO A 2 14.01 -1.32 -18.22
C PRO A 2 13.51 -2.52 -17.40
N ALA A 3 13.77 -3.76 -17.86
CA ALA A 3 13.11 -4.98 -17.41
C ALA A 3 13.53 -5.50 -16.01
N ASN A 4 14.50 -4.88 -15.35
CA ASN A 4 15.05 -5.33 -14.05
C ASN A 4 15.11 -4.24 -12.97
N ARG A 5 14.39 -3.11 -13.11
CA ARG A 5 14.15 -2.24 -11.95
C ARG A 5 13.08 -2.88 -11.06
N GLN A 6 13.45 -3.94 -10.34
CA GLN A 6 12.74 -4.23 -9.10
C GLN A 6 12.95 -3.02 -8.20
N PHE A 7 11.90 -2.25 -7.92
CA PHE A 7 11.92 -1.22 -6.89
C PHE A 7 11.94 -1.88 -5.51
N ARG A 8 12.92 -2.74 -5.25
CA ARG A 8 13.26 -3.21 -3.91
C ARG A 8 14.08 -2.12 -3.24
N LYS A 9 13.44 -0.99 -2.97
CA LYS A 9 14.02 -0.01 -2.04
C LYS A 9 13.92 -0.63 -0.65
N ARG A 10 15.05 -0.70 0.05
CA ARG A 10 15.05 -1.13 1.45
C ARG A 10 14.26 -0.10 2.25
N VAL A 11 13.34 -0.60 3.07
CA VAL A 11 12.54 0.19 4.01
C VAL A 11 13.17 -0.03 5.39
N PRO A 12 14.08 0.84 5.83
CA PRO A 12 14.70 0.71 7.14
C PRO A 12 13.69 0.85 8.28
N TRP A 13 12.66 1.69 8.14
CA TRP A 13 11.64 1.88 9.17
C TRP A 13 10.24 1.99 8.59
N LEU A 14 9.32 1.28 9.24
CA LEU A 14 7.88 1.38 9.06
C LEU A 14 7.25 1.77 10.40
N ILE A 15 6.58 2.92 10.44
CA ILE A 15 5.82 3.37 11.61
C ILE A 15 4.34 3.17 11.30
N LEU A 16 3.63 2.49 12.20
CA LEU A 16 2.18 2.30 12.12
C LEU A 16 1.51 3.19 13.16
N SER A 17 0.61 4.06 12.72
CA SER A 17 -0.23 4.85 13.63
C SER A 17 -1.51 4.07 13.93
N VAL A 18 -1.88 3.96 15.20
CA VAL A 18 -3.12 3.28 15.64
C VAL A 18 -3.96 4.24 16.47
N HIS A 19 -5.25 4.30 16.19
CA HIS A 19 -6.20 5.09 16.96
C HIS A 19 -6.56 4.34 18.25
N LEU A 20 -6.08 4.85 19.39
CA LEU A 20 -6.11 4.16 20.69
C LEU A 20 -7.52 3.74 21.16
N ARG A 21 -8.56 4.54 20.87
CA ARG A 21 -9.93 4.24 21.32
C ARG A 21 -10.61 3.13 20.53
N THR A 22 -10.23 2.97 19.26
CA THR A 22 -10.91 2.05 18.34
C THR A 22 -10.01 0.89 17.93
N ASN A 23 -8.73 0.92 18.33
CA ASN A 23 -7.68 -0.01 17.94
C ASN A 23 -7.58 -0.20 16.42
N ARG A 24 -7.85 0.86 15.65
CA ARG A 24 -7.79 0.84 14.17
C ARG A 24 -6.51 1.49 13.68
N THR A 25 -5.95 0.97 12.60
CA THR A 25 -4.85 1.63 11.89
C THR A 25 -5.29 3.01 11.41
N ALA A 26 -4.60 4.05 11.86
CA ALA A 26 -4.87 5.45 11.51
C ALA A 26 -4.02 5.94 10.33
N GLY A 27 -2.89 5.30 10.08
CA GLY A 27 -1.96 5.67 9.04
C GLY A 27 -0.66 4.89 9.12
N PHE A 28 0.25 5.18 8.21
CA PHE A 28 1.60 4.66 8.23
C PHE A 28 2.61 5.67 7.67
N GLU A 29 3.86 5.49 8.06
CA GLU A 29 5.02 6.16 7.47
C GLU A 29 6.08 5.12 7.08
N ILE A 30 6.59 5.25 5.86
CA ILE A 30 7.69 4.47 5.31
C ILE A 30 8.88 5.42 5.19
N HIS A 31 9.95 5.13 5.93
CA HIS A 31 11.19 5.89 5.88
C HIS A 31 12.19 5.11 5.02
N LEU A 32 12.73 5.76 3.99
CA LEU A 32 13.70 5.18 3.06
C LEU A 32 15.14 5.53 3.46
N GLU A 33 16.11 4.77 2.95
CA GLU A 33 17.55 5.00 3.21
C GLU A 33 18.01 6.40 2.75
N ASP A 34 17.39 6.96 1.71
CA ASP A 34 17.69 8.30 1.21
C ASP A 34 17.00 9.42 2.01
N LYS A 35 16.45 9.09 3.18
CA LYS A 35 15.71 9.99 4.08
C LYS A 35 14.38 10.50 3.52
N THR A 36 13.93 10.00 2.37
CA THR A 36 12.57 10.24 1.89
C THR A 36 11.57 9.57 2.83
N VAL A 37 10.49 10.28 3.17
CA VAL A 37 9.38 9.75 3.97
C VAL A 37 8.14 9.71 3.09
N ILE A 38 7.52 8.53 3.00
CA ILE A 38 6.21 8.33 2.37
C ILE A 38 5.19 8.11 3.49
N SER A 39 4.20 8.98 3.60
CA SER A 39 3.18 8.89 4.65
C SER A 39 1.77 8.79 4.07
N THR A 40 0.86 8.17 4.82
CA THR A 40 -0.56 8.10 4.50
C THR A 40 -1.37 8.16 5.78
N GLN A 41 -2.43 8.98 5.76
CA GLN A 41 -3.45 9.00 6.80
C GLN A 41 -4.76 8.44 6.26
N PHE A 42 -5.37 7.53 6.99
CA PHE A 42 -6.68 6.99 6.65
C PHE A 42 -7.76 7.92 7.23
N THR A 43 -8.60 8.47 6.37
CA THR A 43 -9.66 9.41 6.77
C THR A 43 -11.05 8.78 6.81
N LYS A 44 -11.24 7.63 6.16
CA LYS A 44 -12.51 6.91 6.10
C LYS A 44 -12.35 5.47 6.55
N TYR A 45 -13.21 5.06 7.48
CA TYR A 45 -13.24 3.71 8.03
C TYR A 45 -14.63 3.11 7.87
N SER A 46 -14.69 1.85 7.50
CA SER A 46 -15.95 1.11 7.44
C SER A 46 -15.70 -0.32 7.92
N LEU A 47 -16.46 -0.76 8.92
CA LEU A 47 -16.41 -2.13 9.44
C LEU A 47 -17.50 -2.96 8.80
N ASN A 48 -17.25 -4.26 8.65
CA ASN A 48 -18.21 -5.25 8.14
C ASN A 48 -18.79 -4.91 6.75
N VAL A 49 -18.03 -4.16 5.93
CA VAL A 49 -18.42 -3.92 4.54
C VAL A 49 -18.26 -5.23 3.79
N PRO A 50 -19.29 -5.75 3.11
CA PRO A 50 -19.13 -6.86 2.20
C PRO A 50 -18.18 -6.43 1.07
N ILE A 51 -17.00 -7.03 1.02
CA ILE A 51 -16.02 -6.79 -0.04
C ILE A 51 -16.11 -7.95 -1.01
N SER A 52 -16.39 -7.67 -2.27
CA SER A 52 -16.36 -8.70 -3.32
C SER A 52 -14.91 -9.03 -3.70
N ASP A 53 -14.65 -10.29 -4.02
CA ASP A 53 -13.31 -10.74 -4.45
C ASP A 53 -12.82 -10.02 -5.71
N ARG A 54 -13.75 -9.60 -6.57
CA ARG A 54 -13.47 -8.77 -7.76
C ARG A 54 -12.78 -7.46 -7.40
N ARG A 55 -12.96 -6.93 -6.18
CA ARG A 55 -12.30 -5.70 -5.73
C ARG A 55 -10.78 -5.82 -5.67
N PHE A 56 -10.25 -7.04 -5.46
CA PHE A 56 -8.82 -7.31 -5.42
C PHE A 56 -8.27 -7.84 -6.74
N THR A 57 -9.11 -7.94 -7.78
CA THR A 57 -8.66 -8.29 -9.13
C THR A 57 -8.37 -7.02 -9.89
N ALA A 58 -7.14 -6.87 -10.40
CA ALA A 58 -6.82 -5.75 -11.26
C ALA A 58 -7.66 -5.82 -12.55
N ASP A 59 -8.39 -4.75 -12.86
CA ASP A 59 -8.96 -4.61 -14.20
C ASP A 59 -7.81 -4.38 -15.19
N THR A 60 -7.69 -5.29 -16.12
CA THR A 60 -6.63 -5.31 -17.13
C THR A 60 -7.19 -5.17 -18.54
N THR A 61 -8.47 -4.80 -18.66
CA THR A 61 -9.13 -4.54 -19.95
C THR A 61 -8.35 -3.48 -20.73
N GLY A 62 -7.97 -3.80 -21.96
CA GLY A 62 -7.17 -2.92 -22.82
C GLY A 62 -5.65 -2.98 -22.61
N TYR A 63 -5.16 -3.73 -21.61
CA TYR A 63 -3.73 -3.89 -21.37
C TYR A 63 -3.19 -5.22 -21.93
N LYS A 64 -2.07 -5.17 -22.67
CA LYS A 64 -1.31 -6.36 -23.06
C LYS A 64 -0.40 -6.79 -21.91
N ILE A 65 -0.87 -7.71 -21.07
CA ILE A 65 -0.05 -8.28 -19.99
C ILE A 65 0.97 -9.24 -20.60
N LYS A 66 2.26 -8.91 -20.51
CA LYS A 66 3.34 -9.86 -20.82
C LYS A 66 3.56 -10.76 -19.63
N ARG A 67 3.19 -12.04 -19.73
CA ARG A 67 3.65 -13.06 -18.77
C ARG A 67 5.12 -13.39 -19.08
N LYS A 68 5.95 -13.40 -18.03
CA LYS A 68 7.34 -13.89 -18.10
C LYS A 68 7.35 -15.40 -17.88
#